data_AF-X1LY95-F1
#
_entry.id   AF-X1LY95-F1
#
_cell.length_a   1.000
_cell.length_b   1.000
_cell.length_c   1.000
_cell.angle_alpha   90.00
_cell.angle_beta   90.00
_cell.angle_gamma   90.00
#
_symmetry.space_group_name_H-M   'P 1'
#
loop_
_entity.id
_entity.type
_entity.pdbx_description
1 polymer ?
#
loop_
_entity_poly.entity_id
_entity_poly.type
_entity_poly.pdbx_seq_one_letter_code
_entity_poly.pdbx_strand_id
1 'polypeptide(L)'
;LREKEVSLAARQAIALEQLVEEKKVDALAIDMFPGLTPICGMIPCVGMARLIDKGMIVTTEGDLSVAVAALIIKELCGKPVHFWENLMFDEEKNWVLGGHEGGSAGFTMAKRGTRPKLRNTQYINFGNCPGAPYNGVLPQFITNPGPVNLLTLFRAENGYEMRLARGESVDTYPREVHFEHTIFRPNISLRDYFSRIAEVGVCHHFALVHAEISSEIEKAAKILNMKLEYLTD
;
A
#
# COMPACT_ATOMS: atom_id res chain seq x y z
N LEU A 1 19.51 -13.91 2.11
CA LEU A 1 19.57 -12.70 2.96
C LEU A 1 20.83 -12.78 3.80
N ARG A 2 21.58 -11.68 3.94
CA ARG A 2 22.75 -11.64 4.83
C ARG A 2 22.29 -11.35 6.26
N GLU A 3 22.95 -11.94 7.25
CA GLU A 3 22.58 -11.78 8.67
C GLU A 3 22.49 -10.31 9.10
N LYS A 4 23.47 -9.49 8.72
CA LYS A 4 23.51 -8.05 9.03
C LYS A 4 22.30 -7.28 8.48
N GLU A 5 21.81 -7.64 7.28
CA GLU A 5 20.64 -7.00 6.67
C GLU A 5 19.37 -7.35 7.46
N VAL A 6 19.22 -8.62 7.87
CA VAL A 6 18.08 -9.08 8.67
C VAL A 6 18.10 -8.47 10.08
N SER A 7 19.26 -8.40 10.73
CA SER A 7 19.40 -7.75 12.03
C SER A 7 19.07 -6.25 11.96
N LEU A 8 19.44 -5.55 10.88
CA LEU A 8 19.05 -4.16 10.68
C LEU A 8 17.53 -4.03 10.51
N ALA A 9 16.89 -4.89 9.72
CA ALA A 9 15.43 -4.88 9.52
C ALA A 9 14.68 -5.06 10.84
N ALA A 10 15.15 -5.99 11.68
CA ALA A 10 14.59 -6.23 13.00
C ALA A 10 14.73 -5.00 13.92
N ARG A 11 15.91 -4.35 13.93
CA ARG A 11 16.13 -3.12 14.71
C ARG A 11 15.24 -1.98 14.24
N GLN A 12 15.09 -1.79 12.92
CA GLN A 12 14.21 -0.76 12.36
C GLN A 12 12.75 -1.03 12.71
N ALA A 13 12.30 -2.29 12.69
CA ALA A 13 10.94 -2.65 13.11
C ALA A 13 10.67 -2.29 14.58
N ILE A 14 11.60 -2.61 15.49
CA ILE A 14 11.47 -2.25 16.91
C ILE A 14 11.43 -0.73 17.08
N ALA A 15 12.33 0.00 16.40
CA ALA A 15 12.38 1.45 16.49
C ALA A 15 11.10 2.13 15.97
N LEU A 16 10.54 1.65 14.85
CA LEU A 16 9.27 2.15 14.32
C LEU A 16 8.10 1.88 15.28
N GLU A 17 8.03 0.69 15.88
CA GLU A 17 7.01 0.36 16.88
C GLU A 17 7.10 1.28 18.11
N GLN A 18 8.31 1.51 18.63
CA GLN A 18 8.54 2.45 19.74
C GLN A 18 8.18 3.88 19.36
N LEU A 19 8.56 4.33 18.17
CA LEU A 19 8.27 5.69 17.70
C LEU A 19 6.76 5.96 17.66
N VAL A 20 5.98 5.02 17.12
CA VAL A 20 4.51 5.16 17.06
C VAL A 20 3.91 5.24 18.46
N GLU A 21 4.37 4.39 19.39
CA GLU A 21 3.90 4.38 20.77
C GLU A 21 4.25 5.67 21.52
N GLU A 22 5.49 6.14 21.39
CA GLU A 22 5.97 7.38 22.03
C GLU A 22 5.27 8.62 21.49
N LYS A 23 5.06 8.68 20.17
CA LYS A 23 4.45 9.84 19.50
C LYS A 23 2.92 9.83 19.54
N LYS A 24 2.29 8.69 19.87
CA LYS A 24 0.84 8.52 19.96
C LYS A 24 0.12 8.98 18.68
N VAL A 25 0.63 8.53 17.54
CA VAL A 25 0.09 8.86 16.21
C VAL A 25 -0.86 7.78 15.72
N ASP A 26 -1.83 8.15 14.88
CA ASP A 26 -2.81 7.23 14.29
C ASP A 26 -2.34 6.64 12.94
N ALA A 27 -1.44 7.35 12.26
CA ALA A 27 -0.88 6.98 10.96
C ALA A 27 0.57 7.48 10.80
N LEU A 28 1.33 6.81 9.95
CA LEU A 28 2.65 7.24 9.49
C LEU A 28 2.63 7.46 7.98
N ALA A 29 3.19 8.58 7.52
CA ALA A 29 3.56 8.80 6.13
C ALA A 29 5.08 8.94 6.06
N ILE A 30 5.76 7.89 5.60
CA ILE A 30 7.21 7.75 5.72
C ILE A 30 7.87 8.25 4.42
N ASP A 31 8.64 9.34 4.52
CA ASP A 31 9.53 9.78 3.45
C ASP A 31 10.82 8.95 3.47
N MET A 32 10.98 8.08 2.46
CA MET A 32 12.11 7.16 2.33
C MET A 32 13.34 7.82 1.72
N PHE A 33 13.15 8.60 0.67
CA PHE A 33 14.20 9.28 -0.08
C PHE A 33 13.75 10.70 -0.42
N PRO A 34 14.56 11.72 -0.07
CA PRO A 34 15.90 11.66 0.52
C PRO A 34 15.92 11.47 2.05
N GLY A 35 14.76 11.27 2.70
CA GLY A 35 14.61 11.28 4.15
C GLY A 35 15.27 10.12 4.91
N LEU A 36 14.52 9.04 5.13
CA LEU A 36 14.86 8.01 6.12
C LEU A 36 16.06 7.14 5.72
N THR A 37 16.17 6.78 4.45
CA THR A 37 17.13 5.76 3.99
C THR A 37 18.59 6.15 4.20
N PRO A 38 19.06 7.37 3.86
CA PRO A 38 20.44 7.79 4.10
C PRO A 38 20.85 7.78 5.58
N ILE A 39 19.88 7.86 6.50
CA ILE A 39 20.12 7.90 7.95
C ILE A 39 20.05 6.48 8.55
N CYS A 40 19.05 5.69 8.13
CA CYS A 40 18.74 4.39 8.71
C CYS A 40 19.30 3.21 7.91
N GLY A 41 19.93 3.47 6.77
CA GLY A 41 20.59 2.51 5.90
C GLY A 41 19.68 1.90 4.85
N MET A 42 18.48 1.43 5.20
CA MET A 42 17.54 0.86 4.22
C MET A 42 16.11 1.25 4.54
N ILE A 43 15.23 1.09 3.55
CA ILE A 43 13.79 1.21 3.73
C ILE A 43 13.32 0.16 4.77
N PRO A 44 12.59 0.56 5.83
CA PRO A 44 12.21 -0.32 6.93
C PRO A 44 10.99 -1.21 6.60
N CYS A 45 10.98 -1.86 5.43
CA CYS A 45 9.80 -2.59 4.90
C CYS A 45 9.23 -3.63 5.86
N VAL A 46 10.08 -4.39 6.54
CA VAL A 46 9.64 -5.38 7.55
C VAL A 46 8.94 -4.70 8.73
N GLY A 47 9.44 -3.54 9.16
CA GLY A 47 8.84 -2.76 10.23
C GLY A 47 7.49 -2.17 9.83
N MET A 48 7.38 -1.63 8.62
CA MET A 48 6.12 -1.13 8.07
C MET A 48 5.05 -2.22 8.00
N ALA A 49 5.37 -3.39 7.43
CA ALA A 49 4.45 -4.52 7.36
C ALA A 49 3.97 -4.98 8.76
N ARG A 50 4.86 -5.00 9.76
CA ARG A 50 4.50 -5.31 11.15
C ARG A 50 3.60 -4.27 11.79
N LEU A 51 3.82 -2.99 11.52
CA LEU A 51 2.96 -1.92 11.99
C LEU A 51 1.55 -2.05 11.39
N ILE A 52 1.45 -2.37 10.10
CA ILE A 52 0.15 -2.62 9.44
C ILE A 52 -0.57 -3.80 10.11
N ASP A 53 0.13 -4.89 10.44
CA ASP A 53 -0.44 -6.02 11.17
C ASP A 53 -0.91 -5.66 12.59
N LYS A 54 -0.32 -4.63 13.20
CA LYS A 54 -0.74 -4.06 14.48
C LYS A 54 -1.89 -3.05 14.35
N GLY A 55 -2.42 -2.88 13.14
CA GLY A 55 -3.53 -1.97 12.85
C GLY A 55 -3.10 -0.52 12.62
N MET A 56 -1.81 -0.23 12.49
CA MET A 56 -1.36 1.12 12.12
C MET A 56 -1.57 1.38 10.62
N ILE A 57 -1.92 2.61 10.27
CA ILE A 57 -1.86 3.06 8.89
C ILE A 57 -0.42 3.47 8.57
N VAL A 58 0.14 2.91 7.51
CA VAL A 58 1.46 3.23 7.02
C VAL A 58 1.38 3.53 5.53
N THR A 59 1.76 4.74 5.15
CA THR A 59 1.97 5.18 3.76
C THR A 59 3.42 5.58 3.55
N THR A 60 3.82 5.66 2.29
CA THR A 60 5.20 6.00 1.89
C THR A 60 5.20 7.33 1.13
N GLU A 61 6.38 7.86 0.80
CA GLU A 61 6.57 9.10 0.03
C GLU A 61 5.93 10.35 0.67
N GLY A 62 5.70 10.32 1.98
CA GLY A 62 5.03 11.40 2.70
C GLY A 62 3.56 11.59 2.30
N ASP A 63 2.92 10.60 1.70
CA ASP A 63 1.54 10.72 1.20
C ASP A 63 0.51 10.72 2.33
N LEU A 64 0.22 11.93 2.83
CA LEU A 64 -0.79 12.18 3.85
C LEU A 64 -2.22 12.05 3.31
N SER A 65 -2.44 12.27 2.01
CA SER A 65 -3.78 12.19 1.42
C SER A 65 -4.29 10.75 1.45
N VAL A 66 -3.41 9.81 1.09
CA VAL A 66 -3.71 8.38 1.19
C VAL A 66 -3.69 7.89 2.64
N ALA A 67 -2.89 8.47 3.52
CA ALA A 67 -2.94 8.14 4.95
C ALA A 67 -4.34 8.45 5.54
N VAL A 68 -4.93 9.59 5.17
CA VAL A 68 -6.31 9.93 5.57
C VAL A 68 -7.33 9.00 4.91
N ALA A 69 -7.19 8.68 3.63
CA ALA A 69 -8.05 7.68 2.96
C ALA A 69 -8.03 6.32 3.68
N ALA A 70 -6.84 5.88 4.07
CA ALA A 70 -6.62 4.63 4.78
C ALA A 70 -7.20 4.66 6.20
N LEU A 71 -7.10 5.78 6.92
CA LEU A 71 -7.77 5.97 8.21
C LEU A 71 -9.30 5.85 8.08
N ILE A 72 -9.89 6.48 7.07
CA ILE A 72 -11.34 6.36 6.78
C ILE A 72 -11.71 4.89 6.58
N ILE A 73 -10.98 4.18 5.71
CA ILE A 73 -11.23 2.74 5.47
C ILE A 73 -11.12 1.92 6.76
N LYS A 74 -10.07 2.16 7.55
CA LYS A 74 -9.83 1.42 8.79
C LYS A 74 -10.96 1.66 9.80
N GLU A 75 -11.44 2.89 9.96
CA GLU A 75 -12.56 3.18 10.86
C GLU A 75 -13.87 2.53 10.39
N LEU A 76 -14.07 2.39 9.08
CA LEU A 76 -15.28 1.78 8.53
C LEU A 76 -15.33 0.25 8.71
N CYS A 77 -14.20 -0.45 8.72
CA CYS A 77 -14.21 -1.92 8.69
C CYS A 77 -13.20 -2.64 9.61
N GLY A 78 -12.31 -1.92 10.28
CA GLY A 78 -11.30 -2.46 11.20
C GLY A 78 -10.23 -3.36 10.55
N LYS A 79 -10.15 -3.37 9.20
CA LYS A 79 -9.21 -4.23 8.46
C LYS A 79 -7.88 -3.53 8.18
N PRO A 80 -6.77 -4.28 8.01
CA PRO A 80 -5.52 -3.71 7.55
C PRO A 80 -5.67 -3.13 6.14
N VAL A 81 -4.99 -2.00 5.90
CA VAL A 81 -5.02 -1.27 4.64
C VAL A 81 -3.66 -1.40 3.96
N HIS A 82 -3.68 -1.72 2.67
CA HIS A 82 -2.51 -1.82 1.81
C HIS A 82 -2.30 -0.48 1.12
N PHE A 83 -1.13 0.12 1.27
CA PHE A 83 -0.73 1.26 0.45
C PHE A 83 -0.36 0.78 -0.96
N TRP A 84 -1.12 1.25 -1.94
CA TRP A 84 -1.22 0.65 -3.28
C TRP A 84 -0.83 1.63 -4.38
N GLU A 85 -0.10 1.13 -5.36
CA GLU A 85 0.13 1.75 -6.66
C GLU A 85 -0.12 0.74 -7.80
N ASN A 86 -0.65 1.23 -8.93
CA ASN A 86 -0.77 0.44 -10.15
C ASN A 86 0.59 0.36 -10.86
N LEU A 87 1.31 -0.76 -10.75
CA LEU A 87 2.70 -0.86 -11.24
C LEU A 87 2.81 -1.41 -12.66
N MET A 88 2.02 -2.43 -12.99
CA MET A 88 2.03 -3.07 -14.31
C MET A 88 0.65 -3.65 -14.61
N PHE A 89 0.30 -3.78 -15.89
CA PHE A 89 -0.98 -4.34 -16.30
C PHE A 89 -0.85 -5.37 -17.42
N ASP A 90 -1.85 -6.25 -17.51
CA ASP A 90 -2.05 -7.26 -18.54
C ASP A 90 -3.47 -7.03 -19.12
N GLU A 91 -3.53 -6.41 -20.32
CA GLU A 91 -4.79 -6.03 -20.99
C GLU A 91 -5.63 -7.27 -21.34
N GLU A 92 -5.01 -8.37 -21.75
CA GLU A 92 -5.71 -9.61 -22.12
C GLU A 92 -6.43 -10.25 -20.93
N LYS A 93 -5.81 -10.21 -19.75
CA LYS A 93 -6.41 -10.77 -18.51
C LYS A 93 -7.24 -9.77 -17.72
N ASN A 94 -7.22 -8.49 -18.10
CA ASN A 94 -7.80 -7.38 -17.34
C ASN A 94 -7.19 -7.27 -15.93
N TRP A 95 -5.87 -7.46 -15.79
CA TRP A 95 -5.18 -7.51 -14.50
C TRP A 95 -4.24 -6.32 -14.32
N VAL A 96 -4.18 -5.82 -13.11
CA VAL A 96 -3.15 -4.90 -12.62
C VAL A 96 -2.35 -5.61 -11.54
N LEU A 97 -1.05 -5.76 -11.76
CA LEU A 97 -0.11 -6.04 -10.68
C LEU A 97 0.19 -4.71 -10.00
N GLY A 98 -0.05 -4.67 -8.70
CA GLY A 98 0.32 -3.54 -7.88
C GLY A 98 0.78 -3.93 -6.50
N GLY A 99 1.09 -2.90 -5.74
CA GLY A 99 1.84 -2.94 -4.50
C GLY A 99 2.62 -1.65 -4.41
N HIS A 100 3.77 -1.66 -3.74
CA HIS A 100 4.71 -0.54 -3.75
C HIS A 100 6.13 -1.09 -3.49
N GLU A 101 6.91 -0.45 -2.64
CA GLU A 101 8.31 -0.77 -2.34
C GLU A 101 8.57 -2.04 -1.48
N GLY A 102 7.54 -2.81 -1.17
CA GLY A 102 7.65 -4.09 -0.48
C GLY A 102 7.54 -4.05 1.04
N GLY A 103 6.98 -2.99 1.61
CA GLY A 103 6.47 -3.00 2.99
C GLY A 103 5.12 -2.32 3.12
N SER A 104 4.36 -2.28 2.02
CA SER A 104 3.12 -1.53 1.90
C SER A 104 1.88 -2.35 2.29
N ALA A 105 2.03 -3.66 2.49
CA ALA A 105 1.02 -4.53 3.10
C ALA A 105 1.56 -5.30 4.32
N GLY A 106 0.67 -5.60 5.28
CA GLY A 106 0.99 -6.42 6.45
C GLY A 106 1.06 -7.93 6.13
N PHE A 107 1.82 -8.70 6.92
CA PHE A 107 1.96 -10.14 6.71
C PHE A 107 0.63 -10.90 6.87
N THR A 108 -0.28 -10.39 7.70
CA THR A 108 -1.64 -10.96 7.89
C THR A 108 -2.50 -10.85 6.64
N MET A 109 -2.15 -9.99 5.68
CA MET A 109 -2.85 -9.85 4.40
C MET A 109 -2.47 -10.94 3.41
N ALA A 110 -1.43 -11.74 3.68
CA ALA A 110 -0.98 -12.80 2.79
C ALA A 110 -2.07 -13.83 2.52
N LYS A 111 -2.09 -14.35 1.29
CA LYS A 111 -3.03 -15.38 0.85
C LYS A 111 -3.00 -16.59 1.78
N ARG A 112 -4.18 -16.97 2.28
CA ARG A 112 -4.36 -18.17 3.13
C ARG A 112 -3.73 -19.39 2.49
N GLY A 113 -3.09 -20.23 3.31
CA GLY A 113 -2.39 -21.43 2.86
C GLY A 113 -1.05 -21.17 2.17
N THR A 114 -0.63 -19.90 2.01
CA THR A 114 0.72 -19.56 1.57
C THR A 114 1.60 -19.18 2.75
N ARG A 115 2.93 -19.19 2.54
CA ARG A 115 3.91 -18.79 3.54
C ARG A 115 4.63 -17.53 3.06
N PRO A 116 4.42 -16.37 3.72
CA PRO A 116 5.21 -15.18 3.47
C PRO A 116 6.70 -15.48 3.59
N LYS A 117 7.48 -14.88 2.69
CA LYS A 117 8.95 -15.00 2.68
C LYS A 117 9.56 -13.63 2.91
N LEU A 118 10.84 -13.63 3.28
CA LEU A 118 11.67 -12.43 3.20
C LEU A 118 12.63 -12.58 2.03
N ARG A 119 12.80 -11.51 1.24
CA ARG A 119 13.71 -11.45 0.10
C ARG A 119 14.54 -10.18 0.16
N ASN A 120 15.64 -10.20 -0.58
CA ASN A 120 16.40 -9.00 -0.86
C ASN A 120 15.63 -8.14 -1.87
N THR A 121 15.66 -6.82 -1.70
CA THR A 121 15.06 -5.90 -2.66
C THR A 121 15.67 -6.06 -4.06
N GLN A 122 14.82 -5.91 -5.08
CA GLN A 122 15.23 -5.82 -6.50
C GLN A 122 15.54 -4.40 -6.95
N TYR A 123 15.00 -3.39 -6.25
CA TYR A 123 14.87 -2.04 -6.78
C TYR A 123 16.02 -1.10 -6.44
N ILE A 124 16.78 -1.39 -5.38
CA ILE A 124 17.74 -0.41 -4.87
C ILE A 124 19.12 -1.04 -4.72
N ASN A 125 20.02 -0.63 -5.63
CA ASN A 125 21.45 -0.70 -5.39
C ASN A 125 21.83 0.46 -4.46
N PHE A 126 21.74 0.19 -3.17
CA PHE A 126 22.14 1.11 -2.10
C PHE A 126 23.64 1.40 -2.06
N GLY A 127 24.46 0.78 -2.93
CA GLY A 127 25.91 0.98 -2.98
C GLY A 127 26.36 2.42 -3.23
N ASN A 128 25.47 3.27 -3.78
CA ASN A 128 25.72 4.71 -3.99
C ASN A 128 25.21 5.59 -2.83
N CYS A 129 24.64 5.01 -1.77
CA CYS A 129 24.15 5.73 -0.59
C CYS A 129 25.08 5.44 0.61
N PRO A 130 25.85 6.43 1.10
CA PRO A 130 26.78 6.21 2.21
C PRO A 130 26.07 5.65 3.45
N GLY A 131 26.49 4.48 3.93
CA GLY A 131 25.94 3.82 5.12
C GLY A 131 24.78 2.83 4.86
N ALA A 132 24.30 2.74 3.62
CA ALA A 132 23.23 1.82 3.25
C ALA A 132 23.76 0.39 2.95
N PRO A 133 23.08 -0.69 3.38
CA PRO A 133 23.51 -2.06 3.10
C PRO A 133 23.29 -2.37 1.62
N TYR A 134 24.13 -3.23 1.04
CA TYR A 134 24.10 -3.56 -0.39
C TYR A 134 22.71 -4.01 -0.91
N ASN A 135 21.92 -4.70 -0.08
CA ASN A 135 20.51 -4.96 -0.33
C ASN A 135 19.64 -4.67 0.91
N GLY A 136 18.40 -4.24 0.70
CA GLY A 136 17.34 -4.16 1.72
C GLY A 136 16.59 -5.48 1.91
N VAL A 137 15.86 -5.62 3.01
CA VAL A 137 15.03 -6.81 3.33
C VAL A 137 13.56 -6.45 3.22
N LEU A 138 12.81 -7.18 2.40
CA LEU A 138 11.38 -6.97 2.21
C LEU A 138 10.55 -8.26 2.36
N PRO A 139 9.30 -8.15 2.82
CA PRO A 139 8.28 -9.17 2.62
C PRO A 139 8.08 -9.57 1.14
N GLN A 140 7.76 -10.84 0.91
CA GLN A 140 7.34 -11.37 -0.39
C GLN A 140 6.18 -12.33 -0.18
N PHE A 141 5.01 -11.96 -0.68
CA PHE A 141 3.80 -12.78 -0.72
C PHE A 141 2.78 -12.20 -1.72
N ILE A 142 1.77 -12.98 -2.07
CA ILE A 142 0.57 -12.43 -2.71
C ILE A 142 -0.49 -12.22 -1.63
N THR A 143 -1.25 -11.13 -1.70
CA THR A 143 -2.36 -10.89 -0.75
C THR A 143 -3.52 -11.86 -0.97
N ASN A 144 -4.45 -11.94 0.00
CA ASN A 144 -5.67 -12.73 -0.13
C ASN A 144 -6.47 -12.37 -1.40
N PRO A 145 -7.17 -13.33 -2.03
CA PRO A 145 -8.13 -13.04 -3.06
C PRO A 145 -9.47 -12.57 -2.48
N GLY A 146 -10.32 -12.00 -3.32
CA GLY A 146 -11.67 -11.57 -2.96
C GLY A 146 -11.95 -10.11 -3.32
N PRO A 147 -13.12 -9.57 -2.91
CA PRO A 147 -13.49 -8.20 -3.24
C PRO A 147 -12.52 -7.19 -2.61
N VAL A 148 -12.21 -6.14 -3.36
CA VAL A 148 -11.38 -5.03 -2.90
C VAL A 148 -12.00 -3.68 -3.26
N ASN A 149 -11.75 -2.69 -2.40
CA ASN A 149 -11.95 -1.28 -2.73
C ASN A 149 -10.62 -0.54 -2.64
N LEU A 150 -10.40 0.40 -3.56
CA LEU A 150 -9.26 1.30 -3.56
C LEU A 150 -9.79 2.72 -3.43
N LEU A 151 -9.45 3.41 -2.33
CA LEU A 151 -9.83 4.79 -2.07
C LEU A 151 -8.61 5.70 -2.14
N THR A 152 -8.76 6.87 -2.75
CA THR A 152 -7.77 7.94 -2.64
C THR A 152 -8.45 9.30 -2.54
N LEU A 153 -7.72 10.27 -1.98
CA LEU A 153 -8.19 11.65 -1.86
C LEU A 153 -7.45 12.52 -2.87
N PHE A 154 -8.20 13.17 -3.74
CA PHE A 154 -7.66 14.07 -4.76
C PHE A 154 -7.94 15.52 -4.39
N ARG A 155 -6.92 16.39 -4.45
CA ARG A 155 -7.09 17.82 -4.20
C ARG A 155 -7.60 18.52 -5.48
N ALA A 156 -8.91 18.73 -5.54
CA ALA A 156 -9.54 19.56 -6.54
C ALA A 156 -9.51 21.05 -6.13
N GLU A 157 -9.98 21.93 -7.03
CA GLU A 157 -10.03 23.39 -6.82
C GLU A 157 -10.75 23.77 -5.52
N ASN A 158 -11.91 23.16 -5.25
CA ASN A 158 -12.79 23.52 -4.13
C ASN A 158 -12.61 22.69 -2.86
N GLY A 159 -11.74 21.67 -2.86
CA GLY A 159 -11.64 20.78 -1.72
C GLY A 159 -10.85 19.51 -2.03
N TYR A 160 -10.86 18.59 -1.07
CA TYR A 160 -10.53 17.20 -1.36
C TYR A 160 -11.79 16.47 -1.85
N GLU A 161 -11.64 15.65 -2.86
CA GLU A 161 -12.66 14.74 -3.38
C GLU A 161 -12.20 13.29 -3.15
N MET A 162 -13.16 12.39 -2.96
CA MET A 162 -12.90 10.95 -2.91
C MET A 162 -12.94 10.36 -4.32
N ARG A 163 -11.98 9.48 -4.60
CA ARG A 163 -11.93 8.65 -5.81
C ARG A 163 -11.94 7.18 -5.39
N LEU A 164 -12.91 6.43 -5.88
CA LEU A 164 -13.13 5.04 -5.46
C LEU A 164 -13.10 4.09 -6.65
N ALA A 165 -12.26 3.06 -6.59
CA ALA A 165 -12.30 1.93 -7.51
C ALA A 165 -12.76 0.67 -6.78
N ARG A 166 -13.50 -0.17 -7.49
CA ARG A 166 -14.01 -1.48 -7.05
C ARG A 166 -13.49 -2.58 -7.96
N GLY A 167 -13.35 -3.76 -7.41
CA GLY A 167 -13.02 -4.95 -8.17
C GLY A 167 -12.62 -6.08 -7.25
N GLU A 168 -11.70 -6.92 -7.70
CA GLU A 168 -11.26 -8.08 -6.93
C GLU A 168 -9.74 -8.25 -6.96
N SER A 169 -9.22 -8.74 -5.85
CA SER A 169 -7.92 -9.41 -5.80
C SER A 169 -8.08 -10.83 -6.37
N VAL A 170 -7.40 -11.12 -7.46
CA VAL A 170 -7.54 -12.36 -8.21
C VAL A 170 -6.91 -13.54 -7.47
N ASP A 171 -7.63 -14.67 -7.41
CA ASP A 171 -7.10 -15.91 -6.88
C ASP A 171 -6.07 -16.54 -7.83
N THR A 172 -4.79 -16.24 -7.59
CA THR A 172 -3.68 -16.71 -8.44
C THR A 172 -2.43 -17.03 -7.61
N TYR A 173 -1.39 -17.51 -8.28
CA TYR A 173 -0.09 -17.79 -7.67
C TYR A 173 0.75 -16.50 -7.57
N PRO A 174 1.63 -16.38 -6.55
CA PRO A 174 2.54 -15.24 -6.45
C PRO A 174 3.40 -15.09 -7.71
N ARG A 175 3.50 -13.88 -8.24
CA ARG A 175 4.43 -13.56 -9.34
C ARG A 175 5.87 -13.58 -8.83
N GLU A 176 6.82 -13.79 -9.74
CA GLU A 176 8.25 -13.77 -9.43
C GLU A 176 8.79 -12.33 -9.29
N VAL A 177 8.05 -11.51 -8.54
CA VAL A 177 8.43 -10.16 -8.14
C VAL A 177 8.94 -10.20 -6.70
N HIS A 178 10.04 -9.52 -6.38
CA HIS A 178 10.61 -9.53 -5.05
C HIS A 178 9.96 -8.45 -4.17
N PHE A 179 8.66 -8.56 -3.94
CA PHE A 179 7.90 -7.78 -2.97
C PHE A 179 6.48 -8.37 -2.80
N GLU A 180 5.77 -7.96 -1.77
CA GLU A 180 4.35 -8.27 -1.62
C GLU A 180 3.48 -7.54 -2.63
N HIS A 181 2.54 -8.25 -3.24
CA HIS A 181 1.73 -7.70 -4.32
C HIS A 181 0.30 -8.21 -4.29
N THR A 182 -0.57 -7.46 -4.95
CA THR A 182 -1.94 -7.88 -5.28
C THR A 182 -2.09 -7.89 -6.80
N ILE A 183 -2.88 -8.84 -7.30
CA ILE A 183 -3.34 -8.83 -8.69
C ILE A 183 -4.77 -8.32 -8.65
N PHE A 184 -4.96 -7.04 -8.95
CA PHE A 184 -6.26 -6.39 -8.99
C PHE A 184 -6.91 -6.58 -10.36
N ARG A 185 -8.20 -6.92 -10.39
CA ARG A 185 -9.03 -6.91 -11.58
C ARG A 185 -10.19 -5.93 -11.35
N PRO A 186 -10.24 -4.77 -12.03
CA PRO A 186 -11.41 -3.90 -11.98
C PRO A 186 -12.62 -4.60 -12.60
N ASN A 187 -13.83 -4.16 -12.21
CA ASN A 187 -15.09 -4.67 -12.77
C ASN A 187 -15.42 -4.11 -14.18
N ILE A 188 -14.57 -3.22 -14.71
CA ILE A 188 -14.60 -2.66 -16.06
C ILE A 188 -13.33 -3.03 -16.84
N SER A 189 -13.26 -2.69 -18.12
CA SER A 189 -12.04 -2.89 -18.91
C SER A 189 -10.89 -2.02 -18.38
N LEU A 190 -9.65 -2.48 -18.48
CA LEU A 190 -8.47 -1.68 -18.11
C LEU A 190 -8.39 -0.38 -18.91
N ARG A 191 -8.84 -0.40 -20.17
CA ARG A 191 -8.93 0.81 -21.00
C ARG A 191 -9.85 1.84 -20.37
N ASP A 192 -11.05 1.43 -19.95
CA ASP A 192 -12.02 2.33 -19.32
C ASP A 192 -11.52 2.79 -17.95
N TYR A 193 -10.94 1.89 -17.15
CA TYR A 193 -10.37 2.21 -15.84
C TYR A 193 -9.28 3.26 -15.90
N PHE A 194 -8.28 3.07 -16.76
CA PHE A 194 -7.19 4.05 -16.93
C PHE A 194 -7.65 5.33 -17.63
N SER A 195 -8.61 5.25 -18.57
CA SER A 195 -9.22 6.44 -19.18
C SER A 195 -9.95 7.28 -18.12
N ARG A 196 -10.70 6.63 -17.22
CA ARG A 196 -11.40 7.31 -16.13
C ARG A 196 -10.42 7.96 -15.15
N ILE A 197 -9.36 7.25 -14.75
CA ILE A 197 -8.28 7.81 -13.91
C ILE A 197 -7.69 9.07 -14.56
N ALA A 198 -7.41 9.04 -15.85
CA ALA A 198 -6.86 10.18 -16.58
C ALA A 198 -7.85 11.35 -16.69
N GLU A 199 -9.14 11.06 -16.90
CA GLU A 199 -10.21 12.05 -17.05
C GLU A 199 -10.50 12.80 -15.75
N VAL A 200 -10.66 12.08 -14.63
CA VAL A 200 -11.11 12.69 -13.36
C VAL A 200 -9.97 13.23 -12.51
N GLY A 201 -8.72 12.94 -12.88
CA GLY A 201 -7.52 13.28 -12.13
C GLY A 201 -7.40 12.47 -10.84
N VAL A 202 -6.36 11.65 -10.76
CA VAL A 202 -6.05 10.84 -9.58
C VAL A 202 -4.53 10.82 -9.37
N CYS A 203 -4.09 10.81 -8.12
CA CYS A 203 -2.70 10.49 -7.79
C CYS A 203 -2.45 8.98 -7.99
N HIS A 204 -1.19 8.57 -8.16
CA HIS A 204 -0.86 7.16 -8.43
C HIS A 204 -1.09 6.25 -7.22
N HIS A 205 -1.16 6.81 -6.00
CA HIS A 205 -1.38 6.08 -4.75
C HIS A 205 -2.85 5.94 -4.32
N PHE A 206 -3.14 4.79 -3.73
CA PHE A 206 -4.44 4.43 -3.17
C PHE A 206 -4.30 3.70 -1.83
N ALA A 207 -5.36 3.77 -1.02
CA ALA A 207 -5.60 2.91 0.11
C ALA A 207 -6.45 1.72 -0.35
N LEU A 208 -5.86 0.53 -0.41
CA LEU A 208 -6.54 -0.71 -0.81
C LEU A 208 -6.95 -1.52 0.42
N VAL A 209 -8.18 -2.03 0.41
CA VAL A 209 -8.68 -2.96 1.44
C VAL A 209 -9.33 -4.19 0.83
N HIS A 210 -9.12 -5.35 1.48
CA HIS A 210 -9.78 -6.62 1.14
C HIS A 210 -11.17 -6.70 1.78
N ALA A 211 -12.09 -5.91 1.23
CA ALA A 211 -13.50 -5.87 1.56
C ALA A 211 -14.30 -5.21 0.42
N GLU A 212 -15.61 -5.47 0.38
CA GLU A 212 -16.55 -4.59 -0.33
C GLU A 212 -17.24 -3.72 0.74
N ILE A 213 -16.89 -2.44 0.76
CA ILE A 213 -17.33 -1.38 1.67
C ILE A 213 -17.67 -0.08 0.90
N SER A 214 -17.94 -0.17 -0.41
CA SER A 214 -18.32 0.99 -1.22
C SER A 214 -19.51 1.76 -0.64
N SER A 215 -20.53 1.06 -0.13
CA SER A 215 -21.71 1.69 0.47
C SER A 215 -21.40 2.50 1.75
N GLU A 216 -20.42 2.04 2.51
CA GLU A 216 -19.92 2.68 3.72
C GLU A 216 -19.10 3.91 3.36
N ILE A 217 -18.27 3.82 2.31
CA ILE A 217 -17.49 4.95 1.77
C ILE A 217 -18.43 6.04 1.23
N GLU A 218 -19.50 5.69 0.52
CA GLU A 218 -20.52 6.65 0.06
C GLU A 218 -21.16 7.42 1.21
N LYS A 219 -21.52 6.72 2.29
CA LYS A 219 -22.07 7.34 3.51
C LYS A 219 -21.05 8.26 4.16
N ALA A 220 -19.79 7.83 4.25
CA ALA A 220 -18.69 8.64 4.79
C ALA A 220 -18.47 9.91 3.96
N ALA A 221 -18.45 9.81 2.63
CA ALA A 221 -18.33 10.94 1.71
C ALA A 221 -19.46 11.97 1.95
N LYS A 222 -20.70 11.51 2.11
CA LYS A 222 -21.85 12.37 2.41
C LYS A 222 -21.71 13.06 3.76
N ILE A 223 -21.27 12.35 4.80
CA ILE A 223 -21.07 12.92 6.15
C ILE A 223 -19.96 13.97 6.15
N LEU A 224 -18.87 13.71 5.43
CA LEU A 224 -17.72 14.59 5.31
C LEU A 224 -17.92 15.72 4.29
N ASN A 225 -19.08 15.75 3.61
CA ASN A 225 -19.38 16.68 2.52
C ASN A 225 -18.30 16.69 1.42
N MET A 226 -17.80 15.51 1.07
CA MET A 226 -16.82 15.31 0.01
C MET A 226 -17.50 14.71 -1.22
N LYS A 227 -17.19 15.25 -2.39
CA LYS A 227 -17.62 14.66 -3.66
C LYS A 227 -16.95 13.28 -3.80
N LEU A 228 -17.72 12.27 -4.18
CA LEU A 228 -17.23 10.94 -4.48
C LEU A 228 -17.39 10.67 -5.98
N GLU A 229 -16.30 10.28 -6.63
CA GLU A 229 -16.31 9.81 -8.02
C GLU A 229 -15.83 8.36 -8.08
N TYR A 230 -16.58 7.55 -8.80
CA TYR A 230 -16.19 6.18 -9.12
C TYR A 230 -15.22 6.16 -10.31
N LEU A 231 -14.17 5.36 -10.15
CA LEU A 231 -13.17 5.05 -11.18
C LEU A 231 -13.52 3.77 -11.94
N THR A 232 -14.53 3.06 -11.47
CA THR A 232 -15.03 1.77 -11.94
C THR A 232 -16.56 1.77 -11.91
N ASP A 233 -17.23 0.68 -12.30
CA ASP A 233 -18.69 0.59 -12.23
C ASP A 233 -19.24 0.44 -10.79
#